data_AF-A0A496LI77-F1
#
_entry.id   AF-A0A496LI77-F1
#
_cell.length_a   1.000
_cell.length_b   1.000
_cell.length_c   1.000
_cell.angle_alpha   90.00
_cell.angle_beta   90.00
_cell.angle_gamma   90.00
#
_symmetry.space_group_name_H-M   'P 1'
#
loop_
_entity.id
_entity.type
_entity.pdbx_description
1 polymer ?
#
loop_
_entity_poly.entity_id
_entity_poly.type
_entity_poly.pdbx_seq_one_letter_code
_entity_poly.pdbx_strand_id
1 'polypeptide(L)' 'MNYDEFLLKLKEAGIDRDEFAELTKTNKLTMNGWATTRQGRKTPEWVDSWINLYLSNRDKDIIIRELRR' A
#
# COMPACT_ATOMS: atom_id res chain seq x y z
N MET A 1 -6.11 -8.64 1.97
CA MET A 1 -7.10 -7.58 2.29
C MET A 1 -8.10 -7.44 1.16
N ASN A 2 -9.30 -6.93 1.48
CA ASN A 2 -10.22 -6.48 0.45
C ASN A 2 -9.73 -5.16 -0.19
N TYR A 3 -10.29 -4.80 -1.33
CA TYR A 3 -9.84 -3.65 -2.11
C TYR A 3 -10.11 -2.32 -1.39
N ASP A 4 -11.18 -2.23 -0.62
CA ASP A 4 -11.54 -1.01 0.10
C ASP A 4 -10.60 -0.77 1.30
N GLU A 5 -10.22 -1.84 2.02
CA GLU A 5 -9.16 -1.85 3.04
C GLU A 5 -7.81 -1.40 2.45
N PHE A 6 -7.49 -1.85 1.24
CA PHE A 6 -6.28 -1.44 0.53
C PHE A 6 -6.26 0.08 0.29
N LEU A 7 -7.36 0.66 -0.19
CA LEU A 7 -7.44 2.11 -0.41
C LEU A 7 -7.30 2.91 0.89
N LEU A 8 -7.88 2.41 1.99
CA LEU A 8 -7.75 3.04 3.31
C LEU A 8 -6.30 3.04 3.79
N LYS A 9 -5.60 1.90 3.68
CA LYS A 9 -4.19 1.81 4.07
C LYS A 9 -3.26 2.66 3.20
N LEU A 10 -3.55 2.84 1.91
CA LEU A 10 -2.81 3.79 1.07
C LEU A 10 -2.93 5.22 1.61
N LYS A 11 -4.16 5.61 1.97
CA LYS A 11 -4.42 6.91 2.59
C LYS A 11 -3.68 7.09 3.92
N GLU A 12 -3.66 6.07 4.78
CA GLU A 12 -2.86 6.07 6.02
C GLU A 12 -1.35 6.19 5.73
N ALA A 13 -0.89 5.50 4.69
CA ALA A 13 0.47 5.55 4.19
C ALA A 13 0.83 6.89 3.52
N GLY A 14 -0.15 7.76 3.26
CA GLY A 14 0.07 9.08 2.65
C GLY A 14 0.47 8.99 1.17
N ILE A 15 0.20 7.85 0.53
CA ILE A 15 0.49 7.60 -0.88
C ILE A 15 -0.80 7.29 -1.61
N ASP A 16 -0.82 7.49 -2.93
CA ASP A 16 -1.95 7.10 -3.76
C ASP A 16 -1.69 5.79 -4.52
N ARG A 17 -2.64 5.40 -5.38
CA ARG A 17 -2.54 4.18 -6.17
C ARG A 17 -1.43 4.23 -7.21
N ASP A 18 -1.12 5.41 -7.72
CA ASP A 18 -0.12 5.61 -8.77
C ASP A 18 1.29 5.52 -8.17
N GLU A 19 1.49 6.14 -7.02
CA GLU A 19 2.72 6.02 -6.24
C GLU A 19 2.92 4.57 -5.76
N PHE A 20 1.88 3.91 -5.25
CA PHE A 20 1.97 2.48 -4.91
C PHE A 20 2.38 1.62 -6.11
N ALA A 21 1.80 1.86 -7.29
CA ALA A 21 2.16 1.15 -8.52
C ALA A 21 3.63 1.36 -8.89
N GLU A 22 4.14 2.58 -8.74
CA GLU A 22 5.54 2.92 -9.00
C GLU A 22 6.50 2.26 -8.00
N LEU A 23 6.18 2.31 -6.70
CA LEU A 23 7.00 1.75 -5.63
C LEU A 23 7.08 0.22 -5.69
N THR A 24 5.96 -0.44 -5.97
CA THR A 24 5.87 -1.91 -6.03
C THR A 24 6.18 -2.47 -7.42
N LYS A 25 6.36 -1.60 -8.42
CA LYS A 25 6.44 -1.97 -9.84
C LYS A 25 5.23 -2.79 -10.30
N THR A 26 4.08 -2.62 -9.66
CA THR A 26 2.84 -3.29 -10.04
C THR A 26 2.17 -2.52 -11.17
N ASN A 27 1.76 -3.24 -12.22
CA ASN A 27 1.03 -2.65 -13.33
C ASN A 27 -0.37 -2.14 -12.88
N LYS A 28 -0.73 -0.91 -13.28
CA LYS A 28 -2.04 -0.30 -12.97
C LYS A 28 -3.23 -1.13 -13.47
N LEU A 29 -3.12 -1.80 -14.62
CA LEU A 29 -4.15 -2.70 -15.14
C LEU A 29 -4.36 -3.92 -14.23
N THR A 30 -3.26 -4.47 -13.70
CA THR A 30 -3.32 -5.55 -12.69
C THR A 30 -4.06 -5.07 -11.44
N MET A 31 -3.74 -3.87 -10.96
CA MET A 31 -4.43 -3.27 -9.80
C MET A 31 -5.91 -2.99 -10.05
N ASN A 32 -6.28 -2.59 -11.26
CA ASN A 32 -7.69 -2.43 -11.63
C ASN A 32 -8.45 -3.76 -11.54
N GLY A 33 -7.77 -4.87 -11.84
CA GLY A 33 -8.30 -6.22 -11.65
C GLY A 33 -8.71 -6.51 -10.19
N TRP A 34 -8.00 -5.96 -9.21
CA TRP A 34 -8.29 -6.15 -7.78
C TRP A 34 -9.58 -5.47 -7.34
N ALA A 35 -10.05 -4.45 -8.07
CA ALA A 35 -11.31 -3.77 -7.79
C ALA A 35 -12.54 -4.51 -8.35
N THR A 36 -12.33 -5.58 -9.12
CA THR A 36 -13.42 -6.29 -9.81
C THR A 36 -14.12 -7.30 -8.89
N THR A 37 -15.45 -7.40 -9.02
CA THR A 37 -16.26 -8.38 -8.28
C THR A 37 -15.96 -9.82 -8.69
N ARG A 38 -15.52 -10.04 -9.94
CA ARG A 38 -15.08 -11.35 -10.46
C ARG A 38 -13.95 -11.97 -9.63
N GLN A 39 -13.10 -11.14 -9.01
CA GLN A 39 -12.01 -11.57 -8.14
C GLN A 39 -12.32 -11.34 -6.65
N GLY A 40 -13.59 -11.11 -6.30
CA GLY A 40 -14.02 -10.88 -4.93
C GLY A 40 -13.54 -9.54 -4.34
N ARG A 41 -13.19 -8.55 -5.18
CA ARG A 41 -12.60 -7.27 -4.76
C ARG A 41 -11.44 -7.46 -3.77
N LYS A 42 -10.46 -8.29 -4.12
CA LYS A 42 -9.37 -8.70 -3.22
C LYS A 42 -7.99 -8.38 -3.82
N THR A 43 -7.07 -7.93 -2.97
CA THR A 43 -5.66 -7.80 -3.34
C THR A 43 -4.93 -9.15 -3.20
N PRO A 44 -3.79 -9.33 -3.88
CA PRO A 44 -2.83 -10.39 -3.54
C PRO A 44 -2.37 -10.29 -2.08
N GLU A 45 -2.02 -11.42 -1.47
CA GLU A 45 -1.60 -11.48 -0.05
C GLU A 45 -0.35 -10.62 0.24
N TRP A 46 0.60 -10.56 -0.70
CA TRP A 46 1.83 -9.77 -0.53
C TRP A 46 1.56 -8.27 -0.33
N VAL A 47 0.42 -7.75 -0.82
CA VAL A 47 0.06 -6.33 -0.70
C VAL A 47 -0.10 -5.93 0.77
N ASP A 48 -0.68 -6.82 1.59
CA ASP A 48 -0.84 -6.57 3.02
C ASP A 48 0.51 -6.53 3.72
N SER A 49 1.38 -7.51 3.46
CA SER A 49 2.74 -7.52 4.00
C SER A 49 3.53 -6.28 3.62
N TRP A 50 3.44 -5.86 2.35
CA TRP A 50 4.18 -4.70 1.84
C TRP A 50 3.73 -3.40 2.52
N ILE A 51 2.42 -3.14 2.60
CA ILE A 51 1.90 -1.87 3.13
C ILE A 51 2.14 -1.73 4.63
N ASN A 52 2.03 -2.84 5.38
CA ASN A 52 2.32 -2.84 6.81
C ASN A 52 3.82 -2.58 7.08
N LEU A 53 4.72 -3.12 6.24
CA LEU A 53 6.15 -2.82 6.31
C LEU A 53 6.46 -1.37 5.92
N TYR A 54 5.81 -0.85 4.88
CA TYR A 54 5.96 0.53 4.44
C TYR A 54 5.59 1.52 5.57
N LEU A 55 4.42 1.32 6.20
CA LEU A 55 3.98 2.12 7.34
C LEU A 55 4.98 2.05 8.52
N SER A 56 5.38 0.83 8.91
CA SER A 56 6.32 0.64 10.02
C SER A 56 7.68 1.30 9.78
N ASN A 57 8.17 1.30 8.54
CA ASN A 57 9.44 1.94 8.20
C ASN A 57 9.31 3.47 8.17
N ARG A 58 8.19 4.01 7.67
CA ARG A 58 7.93 5.45 7.69
C ARG A 58 7.94 6.02 9.11
N ASP A 59 7.29 5.32 10.04
CA ASP A 59 7.24 5.74 11.45
C ASP A 59 8.63 5.71 12.12
N LYS A 60 9.44 4.68 11.80
CA LYS A 60 10.84 4.60 12.27
C LYS A 60 11.70 5.71 11.70
N ASP A 61 11.54 6.06 10.42
CA ASP A 61 12.30 7.13 9.79
C ASP A 61 12.03 8.49 10.45
N ILE A 62 10.77 8.75 10.86
CA ILE A 62 10.40 9.94 11.62
C ILE A 62 11.14 9.96 12.96
N ILE A 63 11.12 8.87 13.71
CA ILE A 63 11.80 8.75 15.00
C ILE A 63 13.32 8.94 14.84
N ILE A 64 13.94 8.29 13.86
CA ILE A 64 15.39 8.39 13.62
C ILE A 64 15.79 9.83 13.27
N ARG A 65 14.99 10.54 12.46
CA ARG A 65 15.25 11.95 12.14
C ARG A 65 15.16 12.83 13.37
N GLU A 66 14.21 12.58 14.26
CA GLU A 66 14.06 13.35 15.50
C GLU A 66 15.21 13.08 16.48
N LEU A 67 15.68 11.83 16.59
CA LEU A 67 16.82 11.46 17.44
C LEU A 67 18.17 11.98 16.94
N ARG A 68 18.27 12.39 15.68
CA ARG A 68 19.49 12.95 15.07
C ARG A 68 19.54 14.48 15.11
N ARG A 69 18.48 15.14 15.60
CA ARG A 69 18.47 16.58 15.86
C ARG A 69 19.15 16.89 17.19
#